data_AF-A0A7S0N5R1-F1
#
_entry.id   AF-A0A7S0N5R1-F1
#
_cell.length_a   1.000
_cell.length_b   1.000
_cell.length_c   1.000
_cell.angle_alpha   90.00
_cell.angle_beta   90.00
_cell.angle_gamma   90.00
#
_symmetry.space_group_name_H-M   'P 1'
#
loop_
_entity.id
_entity.type
_entity.pdbx_description
1 polymer ?
#
loop_
_entity_poly.entity_id
_entity_poly.type
_entity_poly.pdbx_seq_one_letter_code
_entity_poly.pdbx_strand_id
1 'polypeptide(L)'
;RSSDLFCIGFTKKRQNQLKKTCYAKGSQIRQIRKKMTEIMSREATSCDMKELVLKFIPESIGKDIEKACVGIYPLTNVFIRKVKILKAPKFDMGKLMEVHGDFTEEIGTKVERTEEPKQEEELVGA
;
A
#
# COMPACT_ATOMS: atom_id res chain seq x y z
N ARG A 1 11.25 0.42 -12.77
CA ARG A 1 10.42 0.49 -11.54
C ARG A 1 10.30 -0.91 -10.98
N SER A 2 10.90 -1.21 -9.84
CA SER A 2 10.70 -2.50 -9.15
C SER A 2 10.14 -2.19 -7.77
N SER A 3 8.82 -2.08 -7.72
CA SER A 3 8.06 -1.99 -6.48
C SER A 3 7.42 -3.34 -6.21
N ASP A 4 7.71 -3.91 -5.05
CA ASP A 4 7.07 -5.13 -4.57
C ASP A 4 5.78 -4.77 -3.83
N LEU A 5 4.67 -5.25 -4.36
CA LEU A 5 3.34 -5.04 -3.82
C LEU A 5 2.88 -6.29 -3.07
N PHE A 6 2.40 -6.12 -1.84
CA PHE A 6 1.87 -7.20 -1.01
C PHE A 6 0.37 -7.01 -0.82
N CYS A 7 -0.42 -8.00 -1.22
CA CYS A 7 -1.84 -8.05 -0.96
C CYS A 7 -2.16 -9.08 0.14
N ILE A 8 -3.22 -8.80 0.89
CA ILE A 8 -3.84 -9.74 1.81
C ILE A 8 -5.34 -9.74 1.53
N GLY A 9 -5.98 -10.89 1.72
CA GLY A 9 -7.42 -11.04 1.59
C GLY A 9 -7.91 -12.21 2.44
N PHE A 10 -9.13 -12.11 2.93
CA PHE A 10 -9.74 -13.12 3.78
C PHE A 10 -10.90 -13.79 3.04
N THR A 11 -11.14 -15.06 3.35
CA THR A 11 -12.28 -15.80 2.81
C THR A 11 -13.58 -15.37 3.49
N LYS A 12 -14.60 -15.05 2.69
CA LYS A 12 -15.92 -14.67 3.18
C LYS A 12 -16.83 -15.89 3.26
N LYS A 13 -17.54 -16.01 4.39
CA LYS A 13 -18.56 -17.04 4.56
C LYS A 13 -19.76 -16.76 3.64
N ARG A 14 -20.28 -17.78 2.96
CA ARG A 14 -21.52 -17.64 2.18
C ARG A 14 -22.73 -17.55 3.11
N GLN A 15 -23.72 -16.75 2.71
CA GLN A 15 -25.03 -16.75 3.37
C GLN A 15 -25.59 -18.19 3.31
N ASN A 16 -26.10 -18.69 4.44
CA ASN A 16 -26.58 -20.07 4.66
C ASN A 16 -25.52 -21.16 4.89
N GLN A 17 -24.24 -20.81 5.03
CA GLN A 17 -23.23 -21.79 5.44
C GLN A 17 -23.38 -22.14 6.93
N LEU A 18 -23.64 -23.41 7.27
CA LEU A 18 -23.79 -23.86 8.66
C LEU A 18 -22.45 -23.91 9.42
N LYS A 19 -21.38 -24.34 8.73
CA LYS A 19 -20.04 -24.46 9.34
C LYS A 19 -19.52 -23.08 9.79
N LYS A 20 -18.90 -23.04 10.97
CA LYS A 20 -18.22 -21.84 11.50
C LYS A 20 -16.96 -21.52 10.70
N THR A 21 -16.26 -22.53 10.23
CA THR A 21 -15.03 -22.39 9.43
C THR A 21 -15.33 -22.36 7.93
N CYS A 22 -14.54 -21.55 7.23
CA CYS A 22 -14.70 -21.21 5.82
C CYS A 22 -13.28 -21.14 5.23
N TYR A 23 -12.71 -22.29 4.87
CA TYR A 23 -11.37 -22.37 4.30
C TYR A 23 -11.45 -22.73 2.81
N ALA A 24 -10.65 -22.04 2.00
CA ALA A 24 -10.46 -22.39 0.60
C ALA A 24 -9.53 -23.61 0.50
N LYS A 25 -9.76 -24.48 -0.50
CA LYS A 25 -8.85 -25.59 -0.81
C LYS A 25 -7.52 -25.04 -1.35
N GLY A 26 -6.44 -25.80 -1.18
CA GLY A 26 -5.11 -25.40 -1.67
C GLY A 26 -5.07 -25.04 -3.17
N SER A 27 -5.84 -25.74 -4.01
CA SER A 27 -5.98 -25.42 -5.44
C SER A 27 -6.63 -24.05 -5.68
N GLN A 28 -7.69 -23.74 -4.93
CA GLN A 28 -8.39 -22.43 -5.01
C GLN A 28 -7.47 -21.30 -4.54
N ILE A 29 -6.68 -21.53 -3.47
CA ILE A 29 -5.72 -20.53 -2.99
C ILE A 29 -4.68 -20.20 -4.07
N ARG A 30 -4.17 -21.20 -4.80
CA ARG A 30 -3.22 -20.97 -5.91
C ARG A 30 -3.86 -20.18 -7.05
N GLN A 31 -5.11 -20.48 -7.41
CA GLN A 31 -5.83 -19.73 -8.43
C GLN A 31 -6.12 -18.28 -8.01
N ILE A 32 -6.51 -18.06 -6.76
CA ILE A 32 -6.71 -16.72 -6.18
C ILE A 32 -5.41 -15.94 -6.24
N ARG A 33 -4.29 -16.50 -5.74
CA ARG A 33 -2.99 -15.83 -5.77
C ARG A 33 -2.55 -15.47 -7.18
N LYS A 34 -2.77 -16.35 -8.15
CA LYS A 34 -2.48 -16.07 -9.56
C LYS A 34 -3.25 -14.86 -10.07
N LYS A 35 -4.56 -14.80 -9.80
CA LYS A 35 -5.40 -13.64 -10.19
C LYS A 35 -5.02 -12.36 -9.44
N MET A 36 -4.67 -12.45 -8.16
CA MET A 36 -4.22 -11.28 -7.39
C MET A 36 -2.96 -10.68 -8.01
N THR A 37 -1.95 -11.52 -8.30
CA THR A 37 -0.72 -11.06 -8.94
C THR A 37 -0.97 -10.50 -10.33
N GLU A 38 -1.81 -11.15 -11.13
CA GLU A 38 -2.14 -10.69 -12.49
C GLU A 38 -2.75 -9.27 -12.50
N ILE A 39 -3.75 -9.01 -11.65
CA ILE A 39 -4.40 -7.69 -11.56
C ILE A 39 -3.42 -6.66 -11.01
N MET A 40 -2.69 -6.99 -9.94
CA MET A 40 -1.72 -6.06 -9.35
C MET A 40 -0.59 -5.70 -10.32
N SER A 41 -0.06 -6.67 -11.06
CA SER A 41 1.00 -6.44 -12.05
C SER A 41 0.49 -5.59 -13.22
N ARG A 42 -0.75 -5.80 -13.67
CA ARG A 42 -1.37 -4.96 -14.70
C ARG A 42 -1.46 -3.50 -14.28
N GLU A 43 -2.01 -3.23 -13.10
CA GLU A 43 -2.15 -1.86 -12.59
C GLU A 43 -0.79 -1.21 -12.29
N ALA A 44 0.17 -1.98 -11.78
CA ALA A 44 1.52 -1.48 -11.47
C ALA A 44 2.35 -1.16 -12.72
N THR A 45 2.06 -1.80 -13.85
CA THR A 45 2.78 -1.57 -15.11
C THR A 45 2.15 -0.42 -15.90
N SER A 46 0.83 -0.25 -15.83
CA SER A 46 0.12 0.80 -16.56
C SER A 46 0.29 2.20 -15.96
N CYS A 47 0.53 2.30 -14.65
CA CYS A 47 0.45 3.57 -13.92
C CYS A 47 1.78 3.97 -13.27
N ASP A 48 1.95 5.28 -13.15
CA ASP A 48 3.06 5.88 -12.42
C ASP A 48 2.83 5.83 -10.90
N MET A 49 3.89 6.03 -10.11
CA MET A 49 3.81 5.92 -8.63
C MET A 49 2.79 6.88 -8.02
N LYS A 50 2.67 8.10 -8.57
CA LYS A 50 1.66 9.09 -8.12
C LYS A 50 0.24 8.54 -8.31
N GLU A 51 -0.06 8.02 -9.50
CA GLU A 51 -1.36 7.46 -9.85
C GLU A 51 -1.68 6.19 -9.06
N LEU A 52 -0.68 5.34 -8.80
CA LEU A 52 -0.84 4.16 -7.95
C LEU A 52 -1.26 4.54 -6.53
N VAL A 53 -0.67 5.58 -5.96
CA VAL A 53 -1.07 6.09 -4.62
C VAL A 53 -2.52 6.58 -4.65
N LEU A 54 -2.93 7.30 -5.69
CA LEU A 54 -4.32 7.74 -5.86
C LEU A 54 -5.29 6.56 -5.99
N LYS A 55 -4.86 5.41 -6.51
CA LYS A 55 -5.65 4.17 -6.56
C LYS A 55 -5.68 3.40 -5.24
N PHE A 56 -4.64 3.54 -4.40
CA PHE A 56 -4.55 2.89 -3.10
C PHE A 56 -5.49 3.51 -2.07
N ILE A 57 -5.63 4.84 -2.03
CA ILE A 57 -6.50 5.55 -1.08
C ILE A 57 -7.95 5.05 -1.11
N PRO A 58 -8.63 4.95 -2.28
CA PRO A 58 -9.99 4.43 -2.38
C PRO A 58 -10.07 2.89 -2.45
N GLU A 59 -8.93 2.20 -2.35
CA GLU A 59 -8.80 0.74 -2.40
C GLU A 59 -9.40 0.11 -3.69
N SER A 60 -9.30 0.82 -4.81
CA SER A 60 -9.86 0.40 -6.11
C SER A 60 -9.35 -0.98 -6.54
N ILE A 61 -8.05 -1.21 -6.41
CA ILE A 61 -7.39 -2.47 -6.78
C ILE A 61 -7.89 -3.64 -5.92
N GLY A 62 -8.13 -3.41 -4.62
CA GLY A 62 -8.67 -4.43 -3.72
C GLY A 62 -10.07 -4.89 -4.15
N LYS A 63 -10.94 -3.93 -4.47
CA LYS A 63 -12.31 -4.18 -4.94
C LYS A 63 -12.34 -4.93 -6.26
N ASP A 64 -11.41 -4.63 -7.18
CA ASP A 64 -11.34 -5.33 -8.46
C ASP A 64 -10.84 -6.77 -8.31
N ILE A 65 -9.91 -7.02 -7.38
CA ILE A 65 -9.52 -8.38 -7.01
C ILE A 65 -10.71 -9.14 -6.41
N GLU A 66 -11.49 -8.52 -5.53
CA GLU A 66 -12.68 -9.16 -4.95
C GLU A 66 -13.65 -9.61 -6.03
N LYS A 67 -14.01 -8.71 -6.97
CA LYS A 67 -14.89 -9.03 -8.11
C LYS A 67 -14.36 -10.18 -8.96
N ALA A 68 -13.07 -10.15 -9.31
CA ALA A 68 -12.46 -11.17 -10.16
C ALA A 68 -12.34 -12.55 -9.51
N CYS A 69 -12.30 -12.59 -8.17
CA CYS A 69 -12.15 -13.82 -7.37
C CYS A 69 -13.49 -14.45 -6.95
N VAL A 70 -14.63 -13.74 -7.03
CA VAL A 70 -15.96 -14.27 -6.65
C VAL A 70 -16.26 -15.62 -7.33
N GLY A 71 -15.87 -15.79 -8.59
CA GLY A 71 -16.07 -17.03 -9.34
C GLY A 71 -15.29 -18.25 -8.81
N ILE A 72 -14.19 -18.04 -8.08
CA ILE A 72 -13.38 -19.12 -7.49
C ILE A 72 -13.82 -19.36 -6.04
N TYR A 73 -13.77 -18.31 -5.23
CA TYR A 73 -14.15 -18.32 -3.83
C TYR A 73 -14.48 -16.89 -3.36
N PRO A 74 -15.55 -16.68 -2.58
CA PRO A 74 -15.88 -15.35 -2.08
C PRO A 74 -14.81 -14.84 -1.11
N LEU A 75 -14.29 -13.64 -1.38
CA LEU A 75 -13.31 -12.95 -0.53
C LEU A 75 -13.95 -11.73 0.15
N THR A 76 -13.29 -11.24 1.20
CA THR A 76 -13.60 -9.99 1.89
C THR A 76 -12.30 -9.37 2.37
N ASN A 77 -12.30 -8.05 2.53
CA ASN A 77 -11.21 -7.31 3.14
C ASN A 77 -9.90 -7.54 2.37
N VAL A 78 -9.95 -7.37 1.05
CA VAL A 78 -8.77 -7.45 0.20
C VAL A 78 -8.06 -6.10 0.17
N PHE A 79 -6.86 -6.05 0.74
CA PHE A 79 -6.08 -4.82 0.87
C PHE A 79 -4.66 -4.99 0.35
N ILE A 80 -4.10 -3.90 -0.17
CA ILE A 80 -2.67 -3.79 -0.39
C ILE A 80 -2.04 -3.38 0.94
N ARG A 81 -1.32 -4.32 1.56
CA ARG A 81 -0.82 -4.15 2.92
C ARG A 81 0.55 -3.47 2.97
N LYS A 82 1.40 -3.71 1.97
CA LYS A 82 2.73 -3.11 1.89
C LYS A 82 3.08 -2.83 0.43
N VAL A 83 3.71 -1.69 0.20
CA VAL A 83 4.36 -1.33 -1.05
C VAL A 83 5.81 -1.04 -0.73
N LYS A 84 6.72 -1.86 -1.25
CA LYS A 84 8.17 -1.68 -1.05
C LYS A 84 8.79 -1.22 -2.35
N ILE A 85 9.59 -0.16 -2.29
CA ILE A 85 10.40 0.28 -3.43
C ILE A 85 11.75 -0.43 -3.31
N LEU A 86 12.02 -1.40 -4.19
CA LEU A 86 13.28 -2.15 -4.16
C LEU A 86 14.42 -1.38 -4.83
N LYS A 87 14.10 -0.69 -5.93
CA LYS A 87 15.06 0.14 -6.65
C LYS A 87 14.49 1.54 -6.70
N ALA A 88 15.02 2.38 -5.82
CA ALA A 88 14.73 3.80 -5.85
C ALA A 88 15.16 4.36 -7.23
N PRO A 89 14.30 5.13 -7.91
CA PRO A 89 14.73 5.84 -9.11
C PRO A 89 15.83 6.84 -8.76
N LYS A 90 16.67 7.19 -9.74
CA LYS A 90 17.65 8.26 -9.55
C LYS A 90 16.92 9.56 -9.20
N PHE A 91 17.46 10.28 -8.23
CA PHE A 91 16.92 11.55 -7.80
C PHE A 91 16.98 12.56 -8.95
N ASP A 92 15.83 13.17 -9.25
CA ASP A 92 15.66 14.08 -10.37
C ASP A 92 14.90 15.31 -9.88
N MET A 93 15.55 16.47 -9.92
CA MET A 93 15.01 17.73 -9.42
C MET A 93 13.76 18.16 -10.19
N GLY A 94 13.66 17.87 -11.50
CA GLY A 94 12.50 18.21 -12.30
C GLY A 94 11.24 17.46 -11.85
N LYS A 95 11.37 16.13 -11.73
CA LYS A 95 10.27 15.26 -11.25
C LYS A 95 9.86 15.54 -9.82
N LEU A 96 10.79 16.03 -8.99
CA LEU A 96 10.49 16.39 -7.61
C LEU A 96 9.67 17.68 -7.54
N MET A 97 10.06 18.71 -8.30
CA MET A 97 9.34 20.00 -8.32
C MET A 97 7.92 19.84 -8.88
N GLU A 98 7.70 18.94 -9.83
CA GLU A 98 6.36 18.53 -10.30
C GLU A 98 5.50 17.87 -9.22
N VAL A 99 6.08 17.33 -8.15
CA VAL A 99 5.29 16.75 -7.03
C VAL A 99 4.97 17.83 -6.00
N HIS A 100 5.83 18.83 -5.84
CA HIS A 100 5.73 19.85 -4.79
C HIS A 100 4.94 21.11 -5.23
N GLY A 101 4.68 21.29 -6.53
CA GLY A 101 3.90 22.42 -7.05
C GLY A 101 2.38 22.29 -6.92
N ASP A 102 1.84 21.06 -6.87
CA ASP A 102 0.39 20.80 -6.89
C ASP A 102 -0.25 20.68 -5.48
N PHE A 103 0.53 20.82 -4.41
CA PHE A 103 -0.01 20.87 -3.04
C PHE A 103 -0.34 22.32 -2.64
N THR A 104 -1.38 22.89 -3.24
CA THR A 104 -2.04 24.10 -2.71
C THR A 104 -3.11 23.73 -1.68
N GLU A 105 -2.75 22.94 -0.68
CA GLU A 105 -3.48 22.88 0.59
C GLU A 105 -2.47 23.14 1.69
N GLU A 106 -2.50 24.40 2.15
CA GLU A 106 -1.86 24.98 3.34
C GLU A 106 -0.62 24.24 3.87
N ILE A 107 0.54 24.72 3.40
CA ILE A 107 1.82 24.53 4.08
C ILE A 107 1.61 24.94 5.54
N GLY A 108 1.59 23.95 6.43
CA GLY A 108 1.48 24.15 7.87
C GLY A 108 2.45 25.24 8.33
N THR A 109 1.92 26.20 9.08
CA THR A 109 2.67 27.31 9.67
C THR A 109 3.93 26.79 10.35
N LYS A 110 5.07 27.39 10.02
CA LYS A 110 6.37 27.11 10.61
C LYS A 110 6.26 27.29 12.13
N VAL A 111 6.20 26.20 12.88
CA VAL A 111 6.33 26.25 14.34
C VAL A 111 7.80 26.52 14.62
N GLU A 112 8.10 27.67 15.24
CA GLU A 112 9.43 27.95 15.77
C GLU A 112 9.78 26.87 16.79
N ARG A 113 10.87 26.17 16.52
CA ARG A 113 11.45 25.21 17.45
C ARG A 113 12.19 26.04 18.50
N THR A 114 11.58 26.23 19.66
CA THR A 114 12.25 26.85 20.81
C THR A 114 13.50 26.04 21.13
N GLU A 115 14.65 26.71 21.13
CA GLU A 115 15.93 26.10 21.46
C GLU A 115 15.88 25.59 22.91
N GLU A 116 15.95 24.27 23.10
CA GLU A 116 16.17 23.69 24.42
C GLU A 116 17.57 24.09 24.91
N PRO A 117 17.72 24.53 26.17
CA PRO A 117 19.00 24.97 26.70
C PRO A 117 19.98 23.78 26.74
N LYS A 118 21.17 23.99 26.18
CA LYS A 118 22.30 23.06 26.24
C LYS A 118 22.62 22.78 27.71
N GLN A 119 22.52 21.52 28.13
CA GLN A 119 23.13 21.06 29.37
C GLN A 119 24.65 21.04 29.15
N GLU A 120 25.38 21.89 29.88
CA GLU A 120 26.83 21.82 29.98
C GLU A 120 27.21 20.47 30.62
N GLU A 121 28.06 19.72 29.93
CA GLU A 121 28.73 18.55 30.51
C GLU A 121 29.76 19.06 31.52
N GLU A 122 29.50 18.85 32.82
CA GLU A 122 30.56 18.91 33.83
C GLU A 122 31.56 17.77 33.55
N LEU A 123 32.76 18.16 33.10
CA LEU A 123 33.94 17.30 33.17
C LEU A 123 34.25 17.03 34.64
N VAL A 124 33.92 15.82 35.12
CA VAL A 124 34.52 15.28 36.34
C VAL A 124 35.98 14.93 36.01
N GLY A 125 36.90 15.76 36.48
CA GLY A 125 38.34 15.53 36.40
C GLY A 125 39.01 15.77 37.75
N ALA A 126 39.53 14.68 38.32
CA ALA A 126 40.57 14.54 39.36
C ALA A 126 40.29 15.06 40.79
#